data_AF-A0A3S0YZJ2-F1
#
_entry.id   AF-A0A3S0YZJ2-F1
#
_cell.length_a   1.000
_cell.length_b   1.000
_cell.length_c   1.000
_cell.angle_alpha   90.00
_cell.angle_beta   90.00
_cell.angle_gamma   90.00
#
_symmetry.space_group_name_H-M   'P 1'
#
loop_
_entity.id
_entity.type
_entity.pdbx_description
1 polymer ?
#
loop_
_entity_poly.entity_id
_entity_poly.type
_entity_poly.pdbx_seq_one_letter_code
_entity_poly.pdbx_strand_id
1 'polypeptide(L)'
;MNPITQEMADDLNAELVKIGSAYRIIKSEGNDYSYEININKDPFERHRPMIYPNQEFFGILERHFRKYGIVITYNNTRSTFWTDAR
;
A
#
# COMPACT_ATOMS: atom_id res chain seq x y z
N MET A 1 4.54 2.08 -19.66
CA MET A 1 4.37 1.74 -18.23
C MET A 1 3.59 2.87 -17.60
N ASN A 2 2.39 2.61 -17.06
CA ASN A 2 1.66 3.60 -16.29
C ASN A 2 2.20 3.56 -14.86
N PRO A 3 2.92 4.60 -14.39
CA PRO A 3 3.39 4.62 -13.01
C PRO A 3 2.19 4.75 -12.05
N ILE A 4 2.32 4.22 -10.83
CA ILE A 4 1.41 4.61 -9.75
C ILE A 4 1.61 6.11 -9.52
N THR A 5 0.52 6.87 -9.58
CA THR A 5 0.52 8.30 -9.28
C THR A 5 0.21 8.54 -7.81
N GLN A 6 0.56 9.73 -7.32
CA GLN A 6 0.20 10.14 -5.95
C GLN A 6 -1.31 10.14 -5.74
N GLU A 7 -2.10 10.57 -6.72
CA GLU A 7 -3.56 10.58 -6.68
C GLU A 7 -4.15 9.18 -6.44
N MET A 8 -3.65 8.16 -7.15
CA MET A 8 -4.09 6.77 -6.94
C MET A 8 -3.75 6.28 -5.52
N ALA A 9 -2.58 6.65 -4.99
CA ALA A 9 -2.20 6.29 -3.62
C ALA A 9 -3.06 7.03 -2.57
N ASP A 10 -3.42 8.29 -2.83
CA ASP A 10 -4.29 9.08 -1.96
C ASP A 10 -5.73 8.56 -1.97
N ASP A 11 -6.25 8.16 -3.12
CA ASP A 11 -7.54 7.50 -3.26
C ASP A 11 -7.60 6.19 -2.44
N LEU A 12 -6.56 5.35 -2.55
CA LEU A 12 -6.44 4.14 -1.76
C LEU A 12 -6.38 4.45 -0.27
N ASN A 13 -5.60 5.44 0.14
CA ASN A 13 -5.54 5.86 1.54
C ASN A 13 -6.90 6.34 2.06
N ALA A 14 -7.68 7.05 1.25
CA ALA A 14 -9.05 7.44 1.59
C ALA A 14 -9.98 6.22 1.74
N GLU A 15 -9.85 5.20 0.88
CA GLU A 15 -10.58 3.92 1.03
C GLU A 15 -10.19 3.19 2.33
N LEU A 16 -8.88 3.12 2.63
CA LEU A 16 -8.34 2.47 3.83
C LEU A 16 -8.83 3.14 5.13
N VAL A 17 -8.90 4.47 5.16
CA VAL A 17 -9.44 5.22 6.30
C VAL A 17 -10.92 4.91 6.51
N LYS A 18 -11.73 4.83 5.44
CA LYS A 18 -13.17 4.54 5.53
C LYS A 18 -13.46 3.16 6.14
N ILE A 19 -12.59 2.18 5.91
CA ILE A 19 -12.73 0.83 6.45
C ILE A 19 -12.01 0.65 7.80
N GLY A 20 -11.47 1.71 8.40
CA GLY A 20 -10.75 1.65 9.67
C GLY A 20 -9.44 0.84 9.59
N SER A 21 -8.80 0.82 8.43
CA SER A 21 -7.54 0.10 8.23
C SER A 21 -6.42 0.71 9.07
N ALA A 22 -5.56 -0.14 9.63
CA ALA A 22 -4.32 0.28 10.29
C ALA A 22 -3.21 0.58 9.27
N TYR A 23 -3.40 0.33 7.99
CA TYR A 23 -2.38 0.51 6.96
C TYR A 23 -2.56 1.83 6.21
N ARG A 24 -1.44 2.38 5.75
CA ARG A 24 -1.34 3.52 4.86
C ARG A 24 -0.29 3.24 3.80
N ILE A 25 -0.50 3.74 2.60
CA ILE A 25 0.46 3.69 1.51
C ILE A 25 1.18 5.02 1.41
N ILE A 26 2.51 4.99 1.33
CA ILE A 26 3.36 6.18 1.13
C ILE A 26 4.34 5.96 -0.01
N LYS A 27 4.76 7.03 -0.69
CA LYS A 27 5.81 6.93 -1.70
C LYS A 27 7.12 6.50 -1.03
N SER A 28 7.81 5.52 -1.59
CA SER A 28 9.11 5.06 -1.07
C SER A 28 10.15 6.14 -1.29
N GLU A 29 10.94 6.44 -0.27
CA GLU A 29 12.06 7.38 -0.36
C GLU A 29 13.23 6.80 -1.18
N GLY A 30 13.36 5.47 -1.23
CA GLY A 30 14.47 4.79 -1.89
C GLY A 30 14.24 4.48 -3.38
N ASN A 31 13.03 4.68 -3.90
CA ASN A 31 12.70 4.34 -5.28
C ASN A 31 11.50 5.15 -5.80
N ASP A 32 11.77 5.97 -6.82
CA ASP A 32 10.84 6.93 -7.43
C ASP A 32 9.53 6.34 -7.96
N TYR A 33 9.50 5.04 -8.20
CA TYR A 33 8.38 4.30 -8.79
C TYR A 33 7.70 3.34 -7.83
N SER A 34 8.11 3.31 -6.56
CA SER A 34 7.62 2.35 -5.58
C SER A 34 6.93 3.02 -4.39
N TYR A 35 6.08 2.24 -3.74
CA TYR A 35 5.30 2.63 -2.58
C TYR A 35 5.49 1.63 -1.44
N GLU A 36 5.39 2.11 -0.22
CA GLU A 36 5.58 1.35 1.01
C GLU A 36 4.29 1.26 1.80
N ILE A 37 4.09 0.10 2.43
CA ILE A 37 2.99 -0.16 3.35
C ILE A 37 3.46 0.25 4.74
N ASN A 38 2.90 1.34 5.25
CA ASN A 38 3.13 1.82 6.60
C ASN A 38 1.96 1.41 7.50
N ILE A 39 2.26 0.82 8.65
CA ILE A 39 1.24 0.58 9.67
C ILE A 39 1.18 1.85 10.49
N ASN A 40 0.04 2.53 10.46
CA ASN A 40 -0.22 3.72 11.25
C ASN A 40 -0.01 3.34 12.73
N LYS A 41 1.20 3.58 13.25
CA LYS A 41 1.50 3.47 14.67
C LYS A 41 0.77 4.63 15.31
N ASP A 42 -0.40 4.38 15.89
CA ASP A 42 -0.84 5.27 16.95
C ASP A 42 0.28 5.27 18.02
N PRO A 43 0.94 6.42 18.26
CA PRO A 43 2.06 6.48 19.20
C PRO A 43 1.62 6.21 20.65
N PHE A 44 0.32 6.17 20.96
CA PHE A 44 -0.20 5.90 22.30
C PHE A 44 -0.44 4.42 22.61
N GLU A 45 -0.38 3.50 21.62
CA GLU A 45 -0.60 2.07 21.86
C GLU A 45 0.70 1.26 21.80
N ARG A 46 1.47 1.31 22.90
CA ARG A 46 2.75 0.58 23.12
C ARG A 46 2.68 -0.96 22.97
N HIS A 47 1.52 -1.56 22.74
CA HIS A 47 1.32 -3.01 22.83
C HIS A 47 0.54 -3.65 21.69
N ARG A 48 0.48 -3.06 20.48
CA ARG A 48 -0.04 -3.84 19.34
C ARG A 48 1.04 -4.80 18.80
N PRO A 49 0.70 -6.09 18.57
CA PRO A 49 1.58 -7.00 17.85
C PRO A 49 1.93 -6.40 16.48
N MET A 50 3.12 -6.70 15.95
CA MET A 50 3.49 -6.32 14.58
C MET A 50 2.39 -6.79 13.62
N ILE A 51 1.61 -5.84 13.10
CA ILE A 51 0.51 -6.15 12.18
C ILE A 51 1.12 -6.29 10.78
N TYR A 52 1.51 -7.50 10.40
CA TYR A 52 1.93 -7.73 9.03
C TYR A 52 0.73 -7.64 8.09
N PRO A 53 0.89 -7.03 6.89
CA PRO A 53 -0.14 -7.03 5.86
C PRO A 53 -0.64 -8.45 5.60
N ASN A 54 -1.96 -8.65 5.70
CA ASN A 54 -2.60 -9.94 5.49
C ASN A 54 -3.09 -10.08 4.03
N GLN A 55 -3.57 -11.27 3.67
CA GLN A 55 -4.07 -11.54 2.31
C GLN A 55 -5.24 -10.65 1.90
N GLU A 56 -6.11 -10.28 2.86
CA GLU A 56 -7.23 -9.38 2.62
C GLU A 56 -6.75 -7.99 2.18
N PHE A 57 -5.76 -7.44 2.87
CA PHE A 57 -5.15 -6.17 2.52
C PHE A 57 -4.49 -6.20 1.13
N PHE A 58 -3.76 -7.27 0.79
CA PHE A 58 -3.22 -7.42 -0.56
C PHE A 58 -4.31 -7.47 -1.62
N GLY A 59 -5.43 -8.14 -1.34
CA GLY A 59 -6.59 -8.14 -2.23
C GLY A 59 -7.23 -6.77 -2.42
N ILE A 60 -7.20 -5.89 -1.41
CA ILE A 60 -7.64 -4.49 -1.53
C ILE A 60 -6.68 -3.72 -2.44
N LEU A 61 -5.38 -3.84 -2.20
CA LEU A 61 -4.31 -3.23 -3.00
C LEU A 61 -4.42 -3.58 -4.48
N GLU A 62 -4.43 -4.87 -4.80
CA GLU A 62 -4.50 -5.35 -6.17
C GLU A 62 -5.79 -4.92 -6.86
N ARG A 63 -6.94 -5.01 -6.17
CA ARG A 63 -8.23 -4.59 -6.72
C ARG A 63 -8.25 -3.09 -6.99
N HIS A 64 -7.68 -2.28 -6.11
CA HIS A 64 -7.62 -0.83 -6.25
C HIS A 64 -6.82 -0.45 -7.50
N PHE A 65 -5.57 -0.90 -7.61
CA PHE A 65 -4.70 -0.54 -8.75
C PHE A 65 -5.16 -1.15 -10.07
N ARG A 66 -5.82 -2.30 -10.04
CA ARG A 66 -6.44 -2.90 -11.24
C ARG A 66 -7.53 -2.02 -11.85
N LYS A 67 -8.22 -1.17 -11.08
CA LYS A 67 -9.18 -0.18 -11.62
C LYS A 67 -8.51 0.79 -12.60
N TYR A 68 -7.22 1.05 -12.43
CA TYR A 68 -6.40 1.93 -13.28
C TYR A 68 -5.60 1.16 -14.35
N GLY A 69 -5.87 -0.16 -14.51
CA GLY A 69 -5.11 -1.01 -15.44
C GLY A 69 -3.68 -1.30 -14.97
N ILE A 70 -3.39 -1.13 -13.68
CA ILE A 70 -2.07 -1.36 -13.10
C ILE A 70 -2.04 -2.73 -12.43
N VAL A 71 -1.03 -3.52 -12.78
CA VAL A 71 -0.64 -4.73 -12.05
C VAL A 71 0.52 -4.35 -11.14
N ILE A 72 0.51 -4.78 -9.88
CA ILE A 72 1.56 -4.48 -8.91
C ILE A 72 2.40 -5.71 -8.59
N THR A 73 3.67 -5.49 -8.32
CA THR A 73 4.60 -6.51 -7.83
C THR A 73 5.16 -6.07 -6.48
N TYR A 74 5.48 -7.04 -5.63
CA TYR A 74 5.97 -6.83 -4.27
C TYR A 74 7.43 -7.23 -4.13
N ASN A 75 8.13 -6.63 -3.17
CA ASN A 75 9.39 -7.16 -2.67
C ASN A 75 9.18 -8.47 -1.88
N ASN A 76 10.29 -9.15 -1.54
CA ASN A 76 10.27 -10.43 -0.82
C ASN A 76 9.56 -10.35 0.54
N THR A 77 9.60 -9.19 1.20
CA THR A 77 8.97 -8.96 2.50
C THR A 77 7.53 -8.44 2.39
N ARG A 78 7.03 -8.20 1.17
CA ARG A 78 5.74 -7.59 0.85
C ARG A 78 5.47 -6.28 1.61
N SER A 79 6.52 -5.52 1.88
CA SER A 79 6.45 -4.20 2.52
C SER A 79 6.52 -3.05 1.51
N THR A 80 7.03 -3.33 0.31
CA THR A 80 7.20 -2.37 -0.77
C THR A 80 6.64 -2.97 -2.06
N PHE A 81 6.00 -2.15 -2.88
CA PHE A 81 5.45 -2.57 -4.16
C PHE A 81 5.61 -1.51 -5.25
N TRP A 82 5.56 -1.93 -6.50
CA TRP A 82 5.71 -1.08 -7.69
C TRP A 82 4.85 -1.63 -8.82
N THR A 83 4.75 -0.90 -9.94
CA THR A 83 4.01 -1.40 -11.10
C THR A 83 4.80 -2.49 -11.84
N ASP A 84 4.15 -3.61 -12.12
CA ASP A 84 4.70 -4.68 -12.94
C ASP A 84 4.79 -4.16 -14.39
N ALA A 85 6.02 -4.01 -14.88
CA ALA A 85 6.29 -3.74 -16.28
C ALA A 85 6.26 -5.08 -17.03
N ARG A 86 5.08 -5.48 -17.50
CA ARG A 86 4.99 -6.47 -18.59
C ARG A 86 4.94 -5.77 -19.94
#